data_AF-A4BSH9-F1
#
_entry.id   AF-A4BSH9-F1
#
_cell.length_a   1.000
_cell.length_b   1.000
_cell.length_c   1.000
_cell.angle_alpha   90.00
_cell.angle_beta   90.00
_cell.angle_gamma   90.00
#
_symmetry.space_group_name_H-M   'P 1'
#
loop_
_entity.id
_entity.type
_entity.pdbx_description
1 polymer ?
#
loop_
_entity_poly.entity_id
_entity_poly.type
_entity_poly.pdbx_seq_one_letter_code
_entity_poly.pdbx_strand_id
1 'polypeptide(L)'
;MSTSGSRKLPQISDFPPQEVTPAVLLLLEICYQLHEENQALRDEIARLKGGNPKPPIKPSKLESAEQDAERHKDKRRGKHKRSKTQRLEIHDEIVVAPVPAPPAGSRFKGYDEFTVQDLHIGAHNTRYRLERWVTPQGEMLRGPLPVQLGGGHFGPRLRAFILYQYHHAHVTQPLLREQLGEWGIEISAG
;
A
#
# COMPACT_ATOMS: atom_id res chain seq x y z
N MET A 1 22.45 -3.36 11.43
CA MET A 1 21.24 -3.16 12.26
C MET A 1 21.04 -4.42 13.10
N SER A 2 21.47 -4.38 14.35
CA SER A 2 21.43 -5.55 15.23
C SER A 2 19.98 -5.89 15.60
N THR A 3 19.55 -7.08 15.20
CA THR A 3 18.28 -7.68 15.63
C THR A 3 18.37 -7.98 17.12
N SER A 4 17.97 -7.02 17.95
CA SER A 4 17.74 -7.21 19.38
C SER A 4 16.53 -8.13 19.55
N GLY A 5 16.79 -9.43 19.66
CA GLY A 5 15.81 -10.38 20.16
C GLY A 5 15.33 -9.93 21.53
N SER A 6 14.05 -10.12 21.82
CA SER A 6 13.41 -9.74 23.08
C SER A 6 14.15 -10.35 24.29
N ARG A 7 15.11 -9.62 24.87
CA ARG A 7 15.70 -9.96 26.16
C ARG A 7 14.62 -9.80 27.21
N LYS A 8 14.29 -10.88 27.91
CA LYS A 8 13.51 -10.83 29.14
C LYS A 8 14.29 -10.02 30.18
N LEU A 9 13.59 -9.19 30.94
CA LEU A 9 14.19 -8.50 32.08
C LEU A 9 14.61 -9.53 33.14
N PRO A 10 15.77 -9.33 33.80
CA PRO A 10 16.22 -10.20 34.88
C PRO A 10 15.23 -10.21 36.04
N GLN A 11 15.10 -11.34 36.72
CA GLN A 11 14.32 -11.48 37.95
C GLN A 11 15.23 -11.22 39.15
N ILE A 12 14.64 -10.91 40.32
CA ILE A 12 15.39 -10.78 41.58
C ILE A 12 16.20 -12.07 41.88
N SER A 13 15.66 -13.22 41.48
CA SER A 13 16.28 -14.55 41.59
C SER A 13 17.58 -14.70 40.79
N ASP A 14 17.84 -13.82 39.83
CA ASP A 14 19.03 -13.85 38.97
C ASP A 14 20.24 -13.15 39.60
N PHE A 15 20.06 -12.50 40.75
CA PHE A 15 21.11 -11.77 41.46
C PHE A 15 21.55 -12.50 42.73
N PRO A 16 22.87 -12.54 43.05
CA PRO A 16 23.33 -13.09 44.32
C PRO A 16 22.84 -12.22 45.49
N PRO A 17 22.54 -12.80 46.67
CA PRO A 17 21.93 -12.08 47.79
C PRO A 17 22.71 -10.86 48.29
N GLN A 18 24.02 -10.83 48.02
CA GLN A 18 24.94 -9.77 48.41
C GLN A 18 24.81 -8.51 47.53
N GLU A 19 24.21 -8.64 46.35
CA GLU A 19 24.03 -7.58 45.36
C GLU A 19 22.59 -7.03 45.34
N VAL A 20 21.66 -7.68 46.04
CA VAL A 20 20.26 -7.23 46.18
C VAL A 20 20.19 -6.09 47.19
N THR A 21 20.64 -4.92 46.76
CA THR A 21 20.54 -3.67 47.52
C THR A 21 19.21 -2.96 47.24
N PRO A 22 18.74 -2.05 48.13
CA PRO A 22 17.55 -1.23 47.87
C PRO A 22 17.60 -0.45 46.56
N ALA A 23 18.79 -0.02 46.13
CA ALA A 23 19.00 0.68 44.86
C ALA A 23 18.78 -0.25 43.65
N VAL A 24 19.21 -1.51 43.74
CA VAL A 24 18.99 -2.52 42.69
C VAL A 24 17.52 -2.89 42.57
N LEU A 25 16.79 -2.97 43.68
CA LEU A 25 15.34 -3.20 43.68
C LEU A 25 14.59 -2.06 42.99
N LEU A 26 14.92 -0.81 43.33
CA LEU A 26 14.31 0.37 42.71
C LEU A 26 14.63 0.46 41.21
N LEU A 27 15.88 0.19 40.82
CA LEU A 27 16.28 0.19 39.42
C LEU A 27 15.54 -0.90 38.63
N LEU A 28 15.36 -2.07 39.22
CA LEU A 28 14.65 -3.18 38.58
C LEU A 28 13.17 -2.83 38.36
N GLU A 29 12.51 -2.22 39.36
CA GLU A 29 11.13 -1.73 39.25
C GLU A 29 10.98 -0.70 38.12
N ILE A 30 11.89 0.28 38.04
CA ILE A 30 11.91 1.28 36.97
C ILE A 30 12.11 0.60 35.60
N CYS A 31 12.99 -0.40 35.50
CA CYS A 31 13.19 -1.14 34.27
C CYS A 31 11.94 -1.91 33.82
N TYR A 32 11.18 -2.49 34.75
CA TYR A 32 9.89 -3.12 34.45
C TYR A 32 8.88 -2.12 33.93
N GLN A 33 8.69 -0.99 34.61
CA GLN A 33 7.76 0.06 34.20
C GLN A 33 8.10 0.59 32.79
N LEU A 34 9.38 0.91 32.54
CA LEU A 34 9.83 1.40 31.23
C LEU A 34 9.64 0.36 30.12
N HIS A 35 9.77 -0.93 30.44
CA HIS A 35 9.56 -1.99 29.47
C HIS A 35 8.09 -2.14 29.09
N GLU A 36 7.18 -2.03 30.06
CA GLU A 36 5.74 -2.04 29.81
C GLU A 36 5.30 -0.83 28.98
N GLU A 37 5.75 0.38 29.34
CA GLU A 37 5.48 1.60 28.58
C GLU A 37 6.01 1.51 27.14
N ASN A 38 7.25 1.02 26.96
CA ASN A 38 7.81 0.79 25.62
C ASN A 38 7.00 -0.23 24.80
N GLN A 39 6.49 -1.27 25.44
CA GLN A 39 5.67 -2.28 24.77
C GLN A 39 4.32 -1.69 24.35
N ALA A 40 3.67 -0.90 25.21
CA ALA A 40 2.43 -0.19 24.89
C ALA A 40 2.61 0.79 23.71
N LEU A 41 3.70 1.57 23.70
CA LEU A 41 4.03 2.47 22.60
C LEU A 41 4.28 1.72 21.28
N ARG A 42 4.97 0.57 21.34
CA ARG A 42 5.20 -0.27 20.15
C ARG A 42 3.90 -0.85 19.59
N ASP A 43 2.99 -1.26 20.46
CA ASP A 43 1.68 -1.78 20.07
C ASP A 43 0.80 -0.69 19.45
N GLU A 44 0.85 0.53 19.99
CA GLU A 44 0.16 1.68 19.41
C GLU A 44 0.74 2.06 18.04
N ILE A 45 2.07 2.04 17.88
CA ILE A 45 2.72 2.21 16.57
C ILE A 45 2.29 1.12 15.58
N ALA A 46 2.19 -0.14 16.02
CA ALA A 46 1.74 -1.23 15.17
C ALA A 46 0.29 -1.04 14.70
N ARG A 47 -0.60 -0.64 15.62
CA ARG A 47 -2.01 -0.31 15.33
C ARG A 47 -2.12 0.85 14.33
N LEU A 48 -1.40 1.95 14.56
CA LEU A 48 -1.39 3.12 13.67
C LEU A 48 -0.84 2.79 12.28
N LYS A 49 0.06 1.81 12.17
CA LYS A 49 0.63 1.31 10.90
C LYS A 49 -0.22 0.21 10.25
N GLY A 50 -1.41 -0.10 10.78
CA GLY A 50 -2.30 -1.12 10.23
C GLY A 50 -1.85 -2.57 10.47
N GLY A 51 -0.89 -2.79 11.36
CA GLY A 51 -0.48 -4.10 11.86
C GLY A 51 -1.24 -4.49 13.12
N ASN A 52 -1.17 -5.78 13.49
CA ASN A 52 -1.72 -6.24 14.76
C ASN A 52 -0.74 -5.99 15.90
N PRO A 53 -1.21 -5.54 17.09
CA PRO A 53 -0.38 -5.44 18.28
C PRO A 53 0.13 -6.83 18.69
N LYS A 54 1.19 -6.86 19.50
CA LYS A 54 1.78 -8.12 19.98
C LYS A 54 0.71 -8.93 20.75
N PRO A 55 0.44 -10.19 20.37
CA PRO A 55 -0.56 -10.98 21.06
C PRO A 55 -0.11 -11.27 22.51
N PRO A 56 -0.99 -11.14 23.52
CA PRO A 56 -0.67 -11.52 24.88
C PRO A 56 -0.51 -13.06 24.94
N ILE A 57 0.72 -13.53 25.00
CA ILE A 57 1.03 -14.96 25.14
C ILE A 57 0.78 -15.33 26.60
N LYS A 58 -0.33 -16.00 26.87
CA LYS A 58 -0.58 -16.62 28.18
C LYS A 58 0.40 -17.78 28.39
N PRO A 59 0.87 -18.04 29.64
CA PRO A 59 1.70 -19.20 29.92
C PRO A 59 0.98 -20.50 29.53
N SER A 60 1.74 -21.43 28.95
CA SER A 60 1.24 -22.70 28.41
C SER A 60 0.62 -23.56 29.51
N LYS A 61 -0.65 -23.98 29.33
CA LYS A 61 -1.29 -25.01 30.15
C LYS A 61 -0.90 -26.38 29.57
N LEU A 62 0.28 -26.87 29.92
CA LEU A 62 0.74 -28.21 29.52
C LEU A 62 0.49 -29.30 30.57
N GLU A 63 -0.13 -28.98 31.71
CA GLU A 63 -0.40 -29.95 32.80
C GLU A 63 -1.90 -30.11 33.08
N SER A 64 -2.70 -30.35 32.05
CA SER A 64 -4.09 -30.79 32.19
C SER A 64 -4.48 -31.60 30.96
N ALA A 65 -3.90 -32.79 30.84
CA ALA A 65 -4.46 -33.83 29.99
C ALA A 65 -5.70 -34.39 30.70
N GLU A 66 -6.88 -34.29 30.06
CA GLU A 66 -7.79 -35.42 29.83
C GLU A 66 -9.13 -34.97 29.18
N GLN A 67 -9.51 -35.76 28.17
CA GLN A 67 -10.85 -36.04 27.63
C GLN A 67 -11.50 -35.07 26.62
N ASP A 68 -11.29 -35.43 25.35
CA ASP A 68 -12.30 -35.78 24.33
C ASP A 68 -13.57 -34.94 24.20
N ALA A 69 -13.75 -34.35 23.01
CA ALA A 69 -14.58 -34.92 21.95
C ALA A 69 -15.09 -33.81 21.00
N GLU A 70 -14.88 -34.08 19.71
CA GLU A 70 -15.70 -33.62 18.58
C GLU A 70 -16.18 -32.17 18.55
N ARG A 71 -15.40 -31.29 17.91
CA ARG A 71 -15.99 -30.20 17.12
C ARG A 71 -15.34 -30.12 15.75
N HIS A 72 -16.09 -30.63 14.78
CA HIS A 72 -16.00 -30.43 13.34
C HIS A 72 -14.84 -29.53 12.89
N LYS A 73 -13.83 -30.14 12.28
CA LYS A 73 -12.98 -29.46 11.29
C LYS A 73 -13.87 -29.10 10.12
N ASP A 74 -14.56 -27.98 10.23
CA ASP A 74 -15.14 -27.31 9.09
C ASP A 74 -13.96 -26.87 8.23
N LYS A 75 -13.61 -27.73 7.27
CA LYS A 75 -12.65 -27.43 6.21
C LYS A 75 -13.21 -26.19 5.53
N ARG A 76 -12.74 -25.01 5.92
CA ARG A 76 -12.95 -23.76 5.18
C ARG A 76 -12.66 -24.08 3.72
N ARG A 77 -13.73 -24.28 2.95
CA ARG A 77 -13.66 -24.52 1.51
C ARG A 77 -12.81 -23.39 0.97
N GLY A 78 -11.67 -23.73 0.39
CA GLY A 78 -10.76 -22.76 -0.21
C GLY A 78 -11.59 -21.82 -1.07
N LYS A 79 -11.60 -20.54 -0.70
CA LYS A 79 -12.30 -19.48 -1.42
C LYS A 79 -12.09 -19.72 -2.92
N HIS A 80 -13.18 -19.98 -3.65
CA HIS A 80 -13.11 -20.15 -5.11
C HIS A 80 -12.24 -19.02 -5.65
N LYS A 81 -11.07 -19.37 -6.21
CA LYS A 81 -10.21 -18.39 -6.87
C LYS A 81 -11.03 -17.84 -8.03
N ARG A 82 -11.62 -16.67 -7.83
CA ARG A 82 -12.35 -15.94 -8.87
C ARG A 82 -11.39 -15.80 -10.05
N SER A 83 -11.82 -16.26 -11.21
CA SER A 83 -11.17 -15.94 -12.48
C SER A 83 -11.09 -14.42 -12.55
N LYS A 84 -9.87 -13.88 -12.44
CA LYS A 84 -9.63 -12.43 -12.35
C LYS A 84 -9.87 -11.74 -13.69
N THR A 85 -9.74 -12.47 -14.79
CA THR A 85 -9.82 -11.97 -16.17
C THR A 85 -11.24 -11.90 -16.73
N GLN A 86 -12.17 -12.76 -16.27
CA GLN A 86 -13.56 -12.82 -16.78
C GLN A 86 -14.40 -11.55 -16.57
N ARG A 87 -13.91 -10.55 -15.82
CA ARG A 87 -14.65 -9.31 -15.53
C ARG A 87 -13.83 -8.06 -15.87
N LEU A 88 -12.76 -8.21 -16.64
CA LEU A 88 -11.99 -7.07 -17.12
C LEU A 88 -12.74 -6.44 -18.31
N GLU A 89 -12.84 -5.12 -18.30
CA GLU A 89 -13.22 -4.36 -19.49
C GLU A 89 -12.08 -4.44 -20.50
N ILE A 90 -12.38 -4.87 -21.72
CA ILE A 90 -11.41 -4.94 -22.81
C ILE A 90 -11.41 -3.60 -23.52
N HIS A 91 -10.28 -2.89 -23.42
CA HIS A 91 -10.11 -1.57 -24.01
C HIS A 91 -9.57 -1.66 -25.45
N ASP A 92 -8.77 -2.68 -25.74
CA ASP A 92 -8.14 -2.93 -27.04
C ASP A 92 -8.13 -4.44 -27.37
N GLU A 93 -8.41 -4.80 -28.63
CA GLU A 93 -8.31 -6.17 -29.15
C GLU A 93 -7.30 -6.23 -30.30
N ILE A 94 -6.32 -7.13 -30.18
CA ILE A 94 -5.28 -7.33 -31.20
C ILE A 94 -5.36 -8.78 -31.69
N VAL A 95 -5.63 -8.94 -32.99
CA VAL A 95 -5.58 -10.25 -33.64
C VAL A 95 -4.14 -10.60 -33.98
N VAL A 96 -3.62 -11.65 -33.35
CA VAL A 96 -2.27 -12.17 -33.62
C VAL A 96 -2.38 -13.35 -34.58
N ALA A 97 -1.87 -13.17 -35.81
CA ALA A 97 -1.80 -14.26 -36.78
C ALA A 97 -0.69 -15.26 -36.40
N PRO A 98 -0.87 -16.57 -36.64
CA PRO A 98 0.18 -17.55 -36.41
C PRO A 98 1.38 -17.30 -37.32
N VAL A 99 2.59 -17.51 -36.78
CA VAL A 99 3.86 -17.41 -37.50
C VAL A 99 4.61 -18.75 -37.36
N PRO A 100 4.95 -19.45 -38.46
CA PRO A 100 4.69 -19.08 -39.86
C PRO A 100 3.20 -19.17 -40.24
N ALA A 101 2.85 -18.64 -41.42
CA ALA A 101 1.48 -18.67 -41.93
C ALA A 101 0.93 -20.11 -42.03
N PRO A 102 -0.38 -20.33 -41.84
CA PRO A 102 -0.97 -21.66 -41.91
C PRO A 102 -0.73 -22.31 -43.29
N PRO A 103 -0.44 -23.62 -43.35
CA PRO A 103 -0.27 -24.34 -44.61
C PRO A 103 -1.48 -24.22 -45.53
N ALA A 104 -1.26 -24.35 -46.85
CA ALA A 104 -2.35 -24.37 -47.83
C ALA A 104 -3.38 -25.46 -47.50
N GLY A 105 -4.67 -25.12 -47.61
CA GLY A 105 -5.79 -26.00 -47.22
C GLY A 105 -6.20 -25.88 -45.74
N SER A 106 -5.48 -25.09 -44.93
CA SER A 106 -5.90 -24.78 -43.55
C SER A 106 -7.17 -23.94 -43.53
N ARG A 107 -8.07 -24.21 -42.57
CA ARG A 107 -9.26 -23.40 -42.34
C ARG A 107 -9.15 -22.63 -41.02
N PHE A 108 -9.71 -21.43 -41.00
CA PHE A 108 -9.84 -20.66 -39.76
C PHE A 108 -10.85 -21.32 -38.82
N LYS A 109 -10.50 -21.50 -37.54
CA LYS A 109 -11.35 -22.12 -36.52
C LYS A 109 -11.98 -21.11 -35.53
N GLY A 110 -11.37 -19.94 -35.38
CA GLY A 110 -11.70 -18.96 -34.34
C GLY A 110 -10.45 -18.44 -33.65
N TYR A 111 -10.64 -17.74 -32.54
CA TYR A 111 -9.57 -17.21 -31.71
C TYR A 111 -9.47 -17.99 -30.39
N ASP A 112 -8.23 -18.23 -29.94
CA ASP A 112 -7.97 -18.59 -28.56
C ASP A 112 -7.69 -17.30 -27.79
N GLU A 113 -8.59 -16.92 -26.88
CA GLU A 113 -8.51 -15.65 -26.16
C GLU A 113 -7.40 -15.67 -25.10
N PHE A 114 -6.54 -14.65 -25.12
CA PHE A 114 -5.51 -14.43 -24.11
C PHE A 114 -5.55 -12.97 -23.62
N THR A 115 -6.19 -12.74 -22.48
CA THR A 115 -6.34 -11.40 -21.90
C THR A 115 -5.15 -11.01 -21.03
N VAL A 116 -4.52 -9.87 -21.33
CA VAL A 116 -3.48 -9.25 -20.50
C VAL A 116 -4.04 -7.98 -19.86
N GLN A 117 -3.74 -7.77 -18.57
CA GLN A 117 -3.99 -6.50 -17.88
C GLN A 117 -2.66 -5.79 -17.70
N ASP A 118 -2.52 -4.62 -18.30
CA ASP A 118 -1.31 -3.80 -18.24
C ASP A 118 -1.59 -2.42 -17.60
N LEU A 119 -0.53 -1.66 -17.36
CA LEU A 119 -0.53 -0.35 -16.71
C LEU A 119 -0.07 0.72 -17.70
N HIS A 120 -0.98 1.62 -18.08
CA HIS A 120 -0.67 2.77 -18.93
C HIS A 120 -0.36 3.99 -18.07
N ILE A 121 0.93 4.37 -17.98
CA ILE A 121 1.36 5.60 -17.30
C ILE A 121 2.07 6.51 -18.29
N GLY A 122 1.69 7.78 -18.29
CA GLY A 122 2.29 8.82 -19.11
C GLY A 122 1.56 10.15 -18.96
N ALA A 123 2.14 11.21 -19.53
CA ALA A 123 1.49 12.51 -19.62
C ALA A 123 0.23 12.45 -20.50
N HIS A 124 -0.90 12.91 -19.98
CA HIS A 124 -2.14 13.08 -20.72
C HIS A 124 -2.59 14.54 -20.66
N ASN A 125 -2.37 15.26 -21.77
CA ASN A 125 -2.50 16.71 -21.83
C ASN A 125 -3.85 17.13 -22.44
N THR A 126 -4.67 17.84 -21.65
CA THR A 126 -5.93 18.43 -22.10
C THR A 126 -5.78 19.94 -22.31
N ARG A 127 -6.06 20.43 -23.52
CA ARG A 127 -6.05 21.87 -23.83
C ARG A 127 -7.45 22.46 -23.72
N TYR A 128 -7.68 23.31 -22.72
CA TYR A 128 -8.92 24.09 -22.59
C TYR A 128 -8.84 25.35 -23.44
N ARG A 129 -9.65 25.43 -24.49
CA ARG A 129 -9.80 26.63 -25.31
C ARG A 129 -10.96 27.46 -24.76
N LEU A 130 -10.63 28.40 -23.90
CA LEU A 130 -11.61 29.31 -23.33
C LEU A 130 -12.00 30.34 -24.38
N GLU A 131 -13.28 30.35 -24.76
CA GLU A 131 -13.79 31.34 -25.68
C GLU A 131 -13.59 32.76 -25.14
N ARG A 132 -13.35 33.70 -26.04
CA ARG A 132 -13.21 35.11 -25.73
C ARG A 132 -14.04 35.89 -26.73
N TRP A 133 -14.90 36.76 -26.24
CA TRP A 133 -15.81 37.56 -27.04
C TRP A 133 -15.66 39.03 -26.65
N VAL A 134 -15.85 39.91 -27.63
CA VAL A 134 -16.02 41.34 -27.41
C VAL A 134 -17.50 41.64 -27.67
N THR A 135 -18.19 42.21 -26.70
CA THR A 135 -19.57 42.65 -26.90
C THR A 135 -19.60 43.86 -27.84
N PRO A 136 -20.73 44.16 -28.51
CA PRO A 136 -20.87 45.40 -29.28
C PRO A 136 -20.58 46.67 -28.48
N GLN A 137 -20.69 46.61 -27.15
CA GLN A 137 -20.39 47.69 -26.20
C GLN A 137 -18.91 47.76 -25.80
N GLY A 138 -18.06 46.89 -26.33
CA GLY A 138 -16.62 46.84 -26.06
C GLY A 138 -16.22 46.04 -24.82
N GLU A 139 -17.14 45.32 -24.18
CA GLU A 139 -16.83 44.50 -23.00
C GLU A 139 -16.21 43.16 -23.39
N MET A 140 -15.24 42.70 -22.62
CA MET A 140 -14.56 41.42 -22.84
C MET A 140 -15.22 40.30 -22.02
N LEU A 141 -15.81 39.32 -22.70
CA LEU A 141 -16.30 38.10 -22.08
C LEU A 141 -15.30 36.97 -22.29
N ARG A 142 -15.11 36.12 -21.27
CA ARG A 142 -14.23 34.95 -21.33
C ARG A 142 -14.93 33.74 -20.72
N GLY A 143 -14.84 32.60 -21.40
CA GLY A 143 -15.30 31.32 -20.88
C GLY A 143 -14.58 30.98 -19.57
N PRO A 144 -15.30 30.55 -18.52
CA PRO A 144 -14.68 30.22 -17.24
C PRO A 144 -13.86 28.93 -17.36
N LEU A 145 -12.77 28.85 -16.58
CA LEU A 145 -12.04 27.60 -16.43
C LEU A 145 -12.85 26.65 -15.52
N PRO A 146 -12.90 25.33 -15.78
CA PRO A 146 -13.52 24.38 -14.87
C PRO A 146 -12.96 24.49 -13.45
N VAL A 147 -13.85 24.62 -12.46
CA VAL A 147 -13.50 24.83 -11.05
C VAL A 147 -12.55 23.77 -10.50
N GLN A 148 -12.66 22.54 -11.00
CA GLN A 148 -11.85 21.38 -10.60
C GLN A 148 -10.35 21.56 -10.86
N LEU A 149 -9.97 22.46 -11.77
CA LEU A 149 -8.56 22.74 -12.07
C LEU A 149 -7.93 23.66 -11.02
N GLY A 150 -8.74 24.39 -10.24
CA GLY A 150 -8.26 25.29 -9.18
C GLY A 150 -7.21 26.29 -9.65
N GLY A 151 -7.31 26.75 -10.90
CA GLY A 151 -6.37 27.69 -11.52
C GLY A 151 -4.97 27.17 -11.85
N GLY A 152 -4.66 25.89 -11.55
CA GLY A 152 -3.35 25.32 -11.82
C GLY A 152 -3.27 24.52 -13.13
N HIS A 153 -2.04 24.28 -13.59
CA HIS A 153 -1.76 23.58 -14.85
C HIS A 153 -1.68 22.06 -14.74
N PHE A 154 -1.57 21.52 -13.52
CA PHE A 154 -1.59 20.09 -13.27
C PHE A 154 -3.00 19.61 -12.93
N GLY A 155 -3.48 18.56 -13.60
CA GLY A 155 -4.82 18.02 -13.37
C GLY A 155 -5.00 17.42 -11.97
N PRO A 156 -6.25 17.31 -11.48
CA PRO A 156 -6.54 16.81 -10.12
C PRO A 156 -6.03 15.38 -9.88
N ARG A 157 -6.08 14.51 -10.90
CA ARG A 157 -5.56 13.14 -10.82
C ARG A 157 -4.05 13.10 -10.56
N LEU A 158 -3.28 13.91 -11.28
CA LEU A 158 -1.84 13.99 -11.10
C LEU A 158 -1.48 14.55 -9.72
N ARG A 159 -2.16 15.61 -9.27
CA ARG A 159 -1.95 16.16 -7.92
C ARG A 159 -2.23 15.11 -6.84
N ALA A 160 -3.34 14.38 -6.95
CA ALA A 160 -3.69 13.32 -6.02
C ALA A 160 -2.64 12.20 -6.00
N PHE A 161 -2.15 11.79 -7.17
CA PHE A 161 -1.08 10.80 -7.30
C PHE A 161 0.20 11.27 -6.59
N ILE A 162 0.67 12.49 -6.87
CA ILE A 162 1.90 13.04 -6.25
C ILE A 162 1.76 13.12 -4.74
N LEU A 163 0.64 13.64 -4.23
CA LEU A 163 0.36 13.72 -2.79
C LEU A 163 0.34 12.33 -2.15
N TYR A 164 -0.28 11.35 -2.80
CA TYR A 164 -0.29 9.97 -2.32
C TYR A 164 1.13 9.41 -2.24
N GLN A 165 1.91 9.56 -3.30
CA GLN A 165 3.27 9.03 -3.32
C GLN A 165 4.16 9.69 -2.25
N TYR A 166 4.04 11.00 -2.05
CA TYR A 166 4.84 11.71 -1.07
C TYR A 166 4.43 11.38 0.37
N HIS A 167 3.13 11.44 0.69
CA HIS A 167 2.64 11.29 2.07
C HIS A 167 2.43 9.84 2.49
N HIS A 168 1.89 9.00 1.61
CA HIS A 168 1.58 7.60 1.94
C HIS A 168 2.69 6.63 1.54
N ALA A 169 3.30 6.83 0.36
CA ALA A 169 4.37 5.94 -0.10
C ALA A 169 5.78 6.43 0.29
N HIS A 170 5.90 7.61 0.92
CA HIS A 170 7.17 8.21 1.37
C HIS A 170 8.23 8.34 0.27
N VAL A 171 7.80 8.52 -0.99
CA VAL A 171 8.72 8.80 -2.09
C VAL A 171 9.26 10.22 -1.93
N THR A 172 10.58 10.39 -1.99
CA THR A 172 11.21 11.69 -1.83
C THR A 172 10.92 12.59 -3.04
N GLN A 173 10.94 13.92 -2.84
CA GLN A 173 10.71 14.88 -3.92
C GLN A 173 11.67 14.71 -5.12
N PRO A 174 12.99 14.46 -4.93
CA PRO A 174 13.88 14.26 -6.08
C PRO A 174 13.52 13.03 -6.91
N LEU A 175 13.21 11.90 -6.27
CA LEU A 175 12.80 10.66 -6.94
C LEU A 175 11.45 10.81 -7.63
N LEU A 176 10.50 11.52 -7.01
CA LEU A 176 9.23 11.85 -7.64
C LEU A 176 9.42 12.67 -8.91
N ARG A 177 10.26 13.69 -8.86
CA ARG A 177 10.54 14.53 -10.02
C ARG A 177 11.16 13.72 -11.16
N GLU A 178 12.12 12.85 -10.85
CA GLU A 178 12.76 11.96 -11.81
C GLU A 178 11.73 11.03 -12.46
N GLN A 179 10.95 10.30 -11.64
CA GLN A 179 9.89 9.41 -12.11
C GLN A 179 8.85 10.12 -13.00
N LEU A 180 8.39 11.31 -12.58
CA LEU A 180 7.45 12.10 -13.36
C LEU A 180 8.06 12.53 -14.71
N GLY A 181 9.35 12.91 -14.71
CA GLY A 181 10.09 13.26 -15.92
C GLY A 181 10.18 12.09 -16.91
N GLU A 182 10.44 10.87 -16.43
CA GLU A 182 10.44 9.65 -17.26
C GLU A 182 9.07 9.40 -17.93
N TRP A 183 7.98 9.82 -17.29
CA TRP A 183 6.62 9.72 -17.83
C TRP A 183 6.22 10.91 -18.70
N GLY A 184 7.15 11.82 -18.99
CA GLY A 184 6.91 13.02 -19.80
C GLY A 184 6.15 14.13 -19.08
N ILE A 185 6.12 14.11 -17.74
CA ILE A 185 5.48 15.14 -16.92
C ILE A 185 6.53 16.17 -16.52
N GLU A 186 6.42 17.37 -17.09
CA GLU A 186 7.35 18.47 -16.81
C GLU A 186 6.93 19.22 -15.54
N ILE A 187 7.77 19.16 -14.50
CA ILE A 187 7.59 19.89 -13.26
C ILE A 187 8.92 20.50 -12.81
N SER A 188 8.91 21.79 -12.46
CA SER A 188 10.08 22.49 -11.94
C SER A 188 10.39 22.03 -10.51
N ALA A 189 11.68 22.06 -10.14
CA ALA A 189 12.01 22.07 -8.71
C ALA A 189 11.54 23.41 -8.11
N GLY A 190 10.81 23.32 -7.00
CA GLY A 190 10.53 24.44 -6.12
C GLY A 190 11.63 24.61 -5.09
#